data_AF-A0A9E0T4P1-F1
#
_entry.id   AF-A0A9E0T4P1-F1
#
_cell.length_a   1.000
_cell.length_b   1.000
_cell.length_c   1.000
_cell.angle_alpha   90.00
_cell.angle_beta   90.00
_cell.angle_gamma   90.00
#
_symmetry.space_group_name_H-M   'P 1'
#
loop_
_entity.id
_entity.type
_entity.pdbx_description
1 polymer ?
#
loop_
_entity_poly.entity_id
_entity_poly.type
_entity_poly.pdbx_seq_one_letter_code
_entity_poly.pdbx_strand_id
1 'polypeptide(L)'
;MAQGLQQLQRETGLQVSSCSERIDLQAYGITHNRCVDDALMAELFAHDKALMQALGRGQDDLFGMDSASAPKDPGQRKECGCIVSKDIGSYNTCPHLCTYCYANASPETVLKKFARRDPMAECMIEYEA
;
A
#
# COMPACT_ATOMS: atom_id res chain seq x y z
N MET A 1 15.61 1.67 -21.67
CA MET A 1 15.33 1.90 -20.24
C MET A 1 15.38 0.60 -19.44
N ALA A 2 14.54 -0.40 -19.72
CA ALA A 2 14.48 -1.65 -18.94
C ALA A 2 15.81 -2.43 -18.85
N GLN A 3 16.60 -2.49 -19.93
CA GLN A 3 17.95 -3.08 -19.91
C GLN A 3 18.89 -2.39 -18.91
N GLY A 4 18.81 -1.06 -18.78
CA GLY A 4 19.63 -0.32 -17.82
C GLY A 4 19.23 -0.62 -16.37
N LEU A 5 17.93 -0.76 -16.11
CA LEU A 5 17.43 -1.21 -14.80
C LEU A 5 17.89 -2.64 -14.50
N GLN A 6 17.84 -3.55 -15.48
CA GLN A 6 18.35 -4.91 -15.29
C GLN A 6 19.85 -4.92 -14.93
N GLN A 7 20.66 -4.08 -15.57
CA GLN A 7 22.07 -3.96 -15.23
C GLN A 7 22.26 -3.45 -13.80
N LEU A 8 21.53 -2.40 -13.40
CA LEU A 8 21.59 -1.85 -12.04
C LEU A 8 21.21 -2.89 -10.97
N GLN A 9 20.19 -3.72 -11.22
CA GLN A 9 19.82 -4.82 -10.32
C GLN A 9 21.00 -5.78 -10.10
N ARG A 10 21.74 -6.13 -11.17
CA ARG A 10 22.90 -7.04 -11.08
C ARG A 10 24.05 -6.44 -10.29
N GLU A 11 24.25 -5.12 -10.43
CA GLU A 11 25.34 -4.41 -9.76
C GLU A 11 25.05 -4.15 -8.26
N THR A 12 23.78 -3.89 -7.93
CA THR A 12 23.38 -3.51 -6.56
C THR A 12 22.82 -4.67 -5.73
N GLY A 13 22.35 -5.74 -6.37
CA GLY A 13 21.61 -6.82 -5.73
C GLY A 13 20.18 -6.42 -5.31
N LEU A 14 19.73 -5.21 -5.63
CA LEU A 14 18.37 -4.77 -5.34
C LEU A 14 17.40 -5.28 -6.42
N GLN A 15 16.25 -5.77 -5.98
CA GLN A 15 15.15 -6.13 -6.88
C GLN A 15 14.37 -4.88 -7.29
N VAL A 16 14.13 -4.74 -8.59
CA VAL A 16 13.32 -3.69 -9.20
C VAL A 16 12.02 -4.33 -9.68
N SER A 17 10.93 -3.63 -9.41
CA SER A 17 9.58 -4.05 -9.78
C SER A 17 8.80 -2.85 -10.30
N SER A 18 7.89 -3.08 -11.25
CA SER A 18 7.02 -2.04 -11.80
C SER A 18 5.70 -1.95 -11.03
N CYS A 19 5.17 -0.74 -10.82
CA CYS A 19 3.85 -0.54 -10.23
C CYS A 19 2.86 -0.08 -11.31
N SER A 20 1.73 -0.77 -11.45
CA SER A 20 0.64 -0.40 -12.37
C SER A 20 1.08 -0.22 -13.84
N GLU A 21 2.15 -0.90 -14.27
CA GLU A 21 2.63 -0.87 -15.65
C GLU A 21 1.85 -1.86 -16.51
N ARG A 22 1.58 -1.49 -17.77
CA ARG A 22 0.84 -2.35 -18.72
C ARG A 22 1.75 -3.31 -19.49
N ILE A 23 3.01 -2.93 -19.63
CA ILE A 23 3.99 -3.66 -20.42
C ILE A 23 4.59 -4.76 -19.56
N ASP A 24 4.71 -5.96 -20.14
CA ASP A 24 5.44 -7.06 -19.50
C ASP A 24 6.95 -6.80 -19.57
N LEU A 25 7.59 -6.72 -18.40
CA LEU A 25 9.02 -6.50 -18.23
C LEU A 25 9.72 -7.70 -17.58
N GLN A 26 9.05 -8.84 -17.46
CA GLN A 26 9.62 -10.04 -16.84
C GLN A 26 10.90 -10.52 -17.54
N ALA A 27 11.02 -10.31 -18.86
CA ALA A 27 12.23 -10.59 -19.63
C ALA A 27 13.48 -9.87 -19.10
N TYR A 28 13.30 -8.76 -18.38
CA TYR A 28 14.37 -7.97 -17.76
C TYR A 28 14.55 -8.30 -16.27
N GLY A 29 13.82 -9.27 -15.73
CA GLY A 29 13.77 -9.59 -14.31
C GLY A 29 13.01 -8.55 -13.49
N ILE A 30 12.17 -7.73 -14.13
CA ILE A 30 11.35 -6.71 -13.46
C ILE A 30 9.96 -7.31 -13.26
N THR A 31 9.61 -7.60 -12.02
CA THR A 31 8.30 -8.16 -11.66
C THR A 31 7.27 -7.06 -11.46
N HIS A 32 5.99 -7.42 -11.45
CA HIS A 32 4.92 -6.49 -11.11
C HIS A 32 4.75 -6.39 -9.60
N ASN A 33 4.66 -5.17 -9.08
CA ASN A 33 4.62 -4.88 -7.65
C ASN A 33 3.21 -4.61 -7.14
N ARG A 34 3.03 -4.79 -5.83
CA ARG A 34 1.88 -4.32 -5.06
C ARG A 34 2.43 -3.40 -3.95
N CYS A 35 1.92 -2.17 -3.85
CA CYS A 35 2.33 -1.28 -2.74
C CYS A 35 1.74 -1.74 -1.40
N VAL A 36 0.55 -2.35 -1.44
CA VAL A 36 -0.05 -3.06 -0.31
C VAL A 36 -0.07 -4.53 -0.71
N ASP A 37 0.97 -5.25 -0.30
CA ASP A 37 1.31 -6.59 -0.77
C ASP A 37 0.99 -7.65 0.31
N ASP A 38 -0.01 -8.49 0.04
CA ASP A 38 -0.40 -9.60 0.91
C ASP A 38 0.67 -10.68 1.03
N ALA A 39 1.41 -10.96 -0.06
CA ALA A 39 2.45 -11.98 -0.04
C ALA A 39 3.62 -11.53 0.83
N LEU A 40 4.07 -10.28 0.67
CA LEU A 40 5.13 -9.72 1.50
C LEU A 40 4.71 -9.58 2.96
N MET A 41 3.46 -9.16 3.22
CA MET A 41 2.93 -9.13 4.59
C MET A 41 2.89 -10.52 5.21
N ALA A 42 2.46 -11.54 4.46
CA ALA A 42 2.46 -12.92 4.93
C ALA A 42 3.88 -13.44 5.22
N GLU A 43 4.85 -13.10 4.38
CA GLU A 43 6.25 -13.48 4.57
C GLU A 43 6.85 -12.85 5.83
N LEU A 44 6.69 -11.54 6.00
CA LEU A 44 7.32 -10.80 7.11
C LEU A 44 6.61 -11.00 8.45
N PHE A 45 5.30 -11.22 8.43
CA PHE A 45 4.45 -11.25 9.62
C PHE A 45 3.70 -12.57 9.79
N ALA A 46 4.26 -13.68 9.29
CA ALA A 46 3.65 -15.02 9.38
C ALA A 46 3.21 -15.43 10.80
N HIS A 47 3.82 -14.84 11.84
CA HIS A 47 3.52 -15.09 13.25
C HIS A 47 2.26 -14.35 13.75
N ASP A 48 1.80 -13.31 13.07
CA ASP A 48 0.60 -12.56 13.42
C ASP A 48 -0.65 -13.28 12.88
N LYS A 49 -1.26 -14.09 13.76
CA LYS A 49 -2.45 -14.88 13.41
C LYS A 49 -3.63 -14.01 12.97
N ALA A 50 -3.80 -12.83 13.57
CA ALA A 50 -4.91 -11.95 13.24
C ALA A 50 -4.73 -11.38 11.83
N LEU A 51 -3.51 -10.96 11.50
CA LEU A 51 -3.17 -10.51 10.16
C LEU A 51 -3.29 -11.64 9.14
N MET A 52 -2.75 -12.83 9.42
CA MET A 52 -2.83 -13.96 8.49
C MET A 52 -4.30 -14.28 8.18
N GLN A 53 -5.15 -14.36 9.22
CA GLN A 53 -6.59 -14.55 9.05
C GLN A 53 -7.23 -13.44 8.20
N ALA A 54 -6.85 -12.17 8.42
CA ALA A 54 -7.34 -11.04 7.62
C ALA A 54 -6.89 -11.10 6.15
N LEU A 55 -5.70 -11.63 5.87
CA LEU A 55 -5.20 -11.88 4.52
C LEU A 55 -5.82 -13.14 3.87
N GLY A 56 -6.63 -13.90 4.61
CA GLY A 56 -7.20 -15.16 4.15
C GLY A 56 -6.20 -16.33 4.16
N ARG A 57 -5.10 -16.20 4.91
CA ARG A 57 -4.03 -17.19 5.08
C ARG A 57 -4.09 -17.79 6.49
N GLY A 58 -3.78 -19.07 6.67
CA GLY A 58 -3.83 -19.71 7.99
C GLY A 58 -5.13 -20.46 8.31
N GLN A 59 -5.83 -20.93 7.28
CA GLN A 59 -6.72 -22.08 7.46
C GLN A 59 -5.85 -23.34 7.36
N ASP A 60 -5.91 -24.22 8.37
CA ASP A 60 -5.42 -25.60 8.26
C ASP A 60 -6.35 -26.36 7.30
N ASP A 61 -6.42 -25.95 6.03
CA ASP A 61 -7.10 -26.75 5.03
C ASP A 61 -6.29 -28.04 4.86
N LEU A 62 -6.97 -29.17 5.00
CA LEU A 62 -6.38 -30.52 4.94
C LEU A 62 -5.62 -30.81 3.62
N PHE A 63 -5.71 -29.89 2.65
CA PHE A 63 -5.07 -29.92 1.34
C PHE A 63 -3.94 -28.89 1.18
N GLY A 64 -3.62 -28.09 2.21
CA GLY A 64 -2.45 -27.21 2.27
C GLY A 64 -2.35 -26.23 1.10
N MET A 65 -3.47 -25.68 0.66
CA MET A 65 -3.49 -24.86 -0.54
C MET A 65 -3.53 -23.38 -0.14
N ASP A 66 -2.34 -22.87 0.24
CA ASP A 66 -2.00 -21.47 0.53
C ASP A 66 -2.18 -20.51 -0.67
N SER A 67 -3.29 -20.63 -1.41
CA SER A 67 -3.47 -20.00 -2.73
C SER A 67 -4.44 -18.82 -2.72
N ALA A 68 -5.09 -18.49 -1.60
CA ALA A 68 -5.97 -17.33 -1.55
C ALA A 68 -5.13 -16.04 -1.35
N SER A 69 -4.90 -15.30 -2.43
CA SER A 69 -4.41 -13.91 -2.32
C SER A 69 -5.54 -13.02 -1.81
N ALA A 70 -5.23 -12.05 -0.94
CA ALA A 70 -6.23 -11.10 -0.46
C ALA A 70 -6.84 -10.31 -1.64
N PRO A 71 -8.12 -9.91 -1.55
CA PRO A 71 -8.82 -9.31 -2.69
C PRO A 71 -8.18 -7.98 -3.12
N LYS A 72 -8.07 -7.78 -4.44
CA LYS A 72 -7.66 -6.50 -5.03
C LYS A 72 -8.65 -5.40 -4.64
N ASP A 73 -8.13 -4.22 -4.31
CA ASP A 73 -8.94 -3.02 -4.10
C ASP A 73 -9.66 -2.59 -5.41
N PRO A 74 -11.01 -2.54 -5.44
CA PRO A 74 -11.77 -2.12 -6.60
C PRO A 74 -11.55 -0.66 -7.01
N GLY A 75 -11.15 0.22 -6.08
CA GLY A 75 -10.89 1.64 -6.33
C GLY A 75 -9.58 1.92 -7.08
N GLN A 76 -8.69 0.93 -7.17
CA GLN A 76 -7.36 1.10 -7.78
C GLN A 76 -7.38 0.91 -9.29
N ARG A 77 -6.35 1.46 -9.95
CA ARG A 77 -6.10 1.33 -11.41
C ARG A 77 -6.21 -0.14 -11.86
N LYS A 78 -6.60 -0.36 -13.11
CA LYS A 78 -6.80 -1.71 -13.68
C LYS A 78 -5.57 -2.61 -13.51
N GLU A 79 -4.40 -2.07 -13.81
CA GLU A 79 -3.13 -2.80 -13.69
C GLU A 79 -2.59 -2.84 -12.25
N CYS A 80 -3.19 -2.14 -11.29
CA CYS A 80 -2.71 -2.15 -9.91
C CYS A 80 -3.02 -3.51 -9.27
N GLY A 81 -2.04 -4.10 -8.58
CA GLY A 81 -2.23 -5.36 -7.86
C GLY A 81 -2.50 -5.20 -6.36
N CYS A 82 -2.55 -3.97 -5.83
CA CYS A 82 -2.73 -3.75 -4.40
C CYS A 82 -4.02 -4.35 -3.87
N ILE A 83 -3.94 -4.95 -2.69
CA ILE A 83 -5.10 -5.44 -1.96
C ILE A 83 -5.91 -4.28 -1.39
N VAL A 84 -7.12 -4.57 -0.89
CA VAL A 84 -7.98 -3.59 -0.20
C VAL A 84 -7.19 -2.83 0.86
N SER A 85 -7.23 -1.49 0.78
CA SER A 85 -6.60 -0.61 1.77
C SER A 85 -7.41 0.66 1.95
N LYS A 86 -7.17 1.34 3.07
CA LYS A 86 -7.80 2.61 3.43
C LYS A 86 -6.69 3.63 3.67
N ASP A 87 -6.82 4.80 3.06
CA ASP A 87 -5.89 5.90 3.34
C ASP A 87 -6.16 6.43 4.75
N ILE A 88 -5.11 6.52 5.57
CA ILE A 88 -5.19 7.10 6.92
C ILE A 88 -5.10 8.64 6.86
N GLY A 89 -4.62 9.17 5.74
CA GLY A 89 -4.39 10.57 5.45
C GLY A 89 -5.64 11.34 5.08
N SER A 90 -5.62 12.65 5.31
CA SER A 90 -6.66 13.55 4.80
C SER A 90 -6.09 14.95 4.59
N TYR A 91 -6.64 15.68 3.61
CA TYR A 91 -6.24 17.06 3.38
C TYR A 91 -6.71 17.97 4.51
N ASN A 92 -5.93 19.03 4.72
CA ASN A 92 -6.14 20.03 5.75
C ASN A 92 -6.13 19.46 7.17
N THR A 93 -5.30 18.46 7.46
CA THR A 93 -5.17 17.91 8.83
C THR A 93 -3.76 18.02 9.41
N CYS A 94 -2.75 18.27 8.59
CA CYS A 94 -1.35 18.29 9.04
C CYS A 94 -0.98 19.65 9.66
N PRO A 95 -0.71 19.74 10.98
CA PRO A 95 -0.46 21.01 11.68
C PRO A 95 0.95 21.57 11.46
N HIS A 96 1.79 20.93 10.65
CA HIS A 96 3.15 21.42 10.36
C HIS A 96 3.18 22.66 9.46
N LEU A 97 2.09 22.96 8.75
CA LEU A 97 1.90 24.19 7.98
C LEU A 97 3.08 24.54 7.05
N CYS A 98 3.64 23.52 6.39
CA CYS A 98 4.80 23.71 5.52
C CYS A 98 4.49 24.68 4.36
N THR A 99 5.42 25.59 4.06
CA THR A 99 5.28 26.64 3.03
C THR A 99 4.86 26.11 1.66
N TYR A 100 5.25 24.88 1.31
CA TYR A 100 4.98 24.26 0.01
C TYR A 100 4.04 23.06 0.11
N CYS A 101 3.21 22.99 1.16
CA CYS A 101 2.27 21.88 1.33
C CYS A 101 1.09 22.01 0.37
N TYR A 102 0.97 21.11 -0.60
CA TYR A 102 -0.21 21.05 -1.48
C TYR A 102 -1.47 20.51 -0.78
N ALA A 103 -1.30 19.75 0.30
CA ALA A 103 -2.39 19.08 1.01
C ALA A 103 -3.11 20.00 2.03
N ASN A 104 -2.59 21.22 2.26
CA ASN A 104 -3.15 22.21 3.16
C ASN A 104 -3.55 23.47 2.39
N ALA A 105 -4.84 23.79 2.40
CA ALA A 105 -5.40 24.98 1.76
C ALA A 105 -5.20 26.25 2.60
N SER A 106 -5.35 26.16 3.93
CA SER A 106 -5.09 27.30 4.83
C SER A 106 -4.80 26.84 6.27
N PRO A 107 -3.99 27.61 7.04
CA PRO A 107 -3.72 27.33 8.44
C PRO A 107 -4.98 27.19 9.31
N GLU A 108 -5.98 28.03 9.07
CA GLU A 108 -7.23 28.06 9.85
C GLU A 108 -8.03 26.77 9.66
N THR A 109 -8.12 26.30 8.40
CA THR A 109 -8.81 25.04 8.08
C THR A 109 -8.11 23.85 8.73
N VAL A 110 -6.77 23.85 8.68
CA VAL A 110 -5.93 22.82 9.30
C VAL A 110 -6.17 22.75 10.80
N LEU A 111 -6.05 23.88 11.51
CA LEU A 111 -6.20 23.91 12.96
C LEU A 111 -7.61 23.47 13.40
N LYS A 112 -8.64 23.88 12.66
CA LYS A 112 -10.03 23.48 12.93
C LYS A 112 -10.23 21.97 12.78
N LYS A 113 -9.70 21.35 11.73
CA LYS A 113 -9.82 19.90 11.50
C LYS A 113 -8.92 19.11 12.46
N PHE A 114 -7.70 19.57 12.69
CA PHE A 114 -6.76 18.92 13.61
C PHE A 114 -7.31 18.86 15.04
N ALA A 115 -8.07 19.87 15.48
CA ALA A 115 -8.76 19.87 16.77
C ALA A 115 -9.85 18.80 16.90
N ARG A 116 -10.36 18.25 15.78
CA ARG A 116 -11.38 17.18 15.76
C ARG A 116 -10.77 15.78 15.65
N ARG A 117 -9.43 15.67 15.64
CA ARG A 117 -8.74 14.38 15.56
C ARG A 117 -9.11 13.51 16.76
N ASP A 118 -9.47 12.27 16.48
CA ASP A 118 -9.51 11.20 17.48
C ASP A 118 -8.25 10.32 17.32
N PRO A 119 -7.37 10.23 18.33
CA PRO A 119 -6.22 9.33 18.31
C PRO A 119 -6.56 7.85 18.19
N MET A 120 -7.79 7.45 18.50
CA MET A 120 -8.27 6.06 18.42
C MET A 120 -8.99 5.75 17.12
N ALA A 121 -9.27 6.75 16.29
CA ALA A 121 -9.87 6.54 14.98
C ALA A 121 -8.87 5.91 14.00
N GLU A 122 -9.40 5.13 13.05
CA GLU A 122 -8.61 4.50 11.98
C GLU A 122 -8.02 5.51 10.96
N CYS A 123 -8.55 6.73 10.93
CA CYS A 123 -8.12 7.80 10.03
C CYS A 123 -7.97 9.12 10.80
N MET A 124 -7.17 10.05 10.27
CA MET A 124 -6.88 11.32 10.94
C MET A 124 -8.13 12.18 11.26
N ILE A 125 -9.17 12.07 10.44
CA ILE A 125 -10.50 12.65 10.65
C ILE A 125 -11.53 11.69 10.08
N GLU A 126 -12.74 11.69 10.62
CA GLU A 126 -13.86 10.98 10.01
C GLU A 126 -14.36 11.73 8.76
N TYR A 127 -14.82 10.99 7.76
CA TYR A 127 -15.47 11.55 6.58
C TYR A 127 -16.92 11.86 6.93
N GLU A 128 -17.29 13.14 6.90
CA GLU A 128 -18.70 13.56 6.93
C GLU A 128 -19.35 13.06 5.62
N ALA A 129 -20.37 12.21 5.74
CA ALA A 129 -21.11 11.63 4.62
C ALA A 129 -22.01 12.65 3.90
#